data_AF-A0A9Q0KMN1-F1
#
_entry.id   AF-A0A9Q0KMN1-F1
#
_cell.length_a   1.000
_cell.length_b   1.000
_cell.length_c   1.000
_cell.angle_alpha   90.00
_cell.angle_beta   90.00
_cell.angle_gamma   90.00
#
_symmetry.space_group_name_H-M   'P 1'
#
loop_
_entity.id
_entity.type
_entity.pdbx_description
1 polymer ?
#
loop_
_entity_poly.entity_id
_entity_poly.type
_entity_poly.pdbx_seq_one_letter_code
_entity_poly.pdbx_strand_id
1 'polypeptide(L)'
;MKPVSLLTKRCPESKKVCSLQSSFAYLPSFFPESPSIFLFPLFSSIYLLLLPYLHSSPSPLQSSCFLSFHLWNPLLLPDSQSAAAAMATGLFRRGVSRVSAPASTLLRARTHASEAEAQLVQPKAKDNSKLKTFSIYRWNPDNPTKPQLQNFQIDLKECGPMVLDALIKIKNEMDPTLTFRRSCREGICGSCAMNIDGCNGLACLTKISTESASTVTPLPHMFVVKDLVVDMTNFYNQYKSIEPWLKRKNQPPVPGKEIPQSKKDRAKLDGMYECILCACCSTSCPSYWWNPESYLGPAALLHAHRWIQDSRDEFTKERLDAIDDEFKLYRCHTIMNCSRACPKGLSPGKEIISIKQLQLTPGI
;
A
#
# COMPACT_ATOMS: atom_id res chain seq x y z
N MET A 1 -24.37 7.31 44.57
CA MET A 1 -25.84 7.29 44.70
C MET A 1 -26.47 7.48 43.31
N LYS A 2 -27.67 6.92 43.11
CA LYS A 2 -28.58 7.10 41.94
C LYS A 2 -29.64 8.18 42.31
N PRO A 3 -30.58 8.62 41.44
CA PRO A 3 -30.58 8.73 39.95
C PRO A 3 -31.37 9.95 39.35
N VAL A 4 -31.30 10.18 38.01
CA VAL A 4 -32.42 10.49 37.04
C VAL A 4 -33.25 11.81 37.23
N SER A 5 -33.87 12.50 36.24
CA SER A 5 -34.18 12.36 34.79
C SER A 5 -33.98 13.72 34.09
N LEU A 6 -33.70 13.91 32.78
CA LEU A 6 -34.13 13.28 31.52
C LEU A 6 -35.50 13.76 30.98
N LEU A 7 -35.49 14.72 30.04
CA LEU A 7 -36.62 14.98 29.13
C LEU A 7 -36.10 15.39 27.74
N THR A 8 -36.21 14.48 26.78
CA THR A 8 -35.94 14.70 25.35
C THR A 8 -37.20 15.18 24.64
N LYS A 9 -37.06 15.99 23.58
CA LYS A 9 -38.06 16.09 22.50
C LYS A 9 -37.45 16.50 21.17
N ARG A 10 -38.15 16.13 20.10
CA ARG A 10 -37.61 15.95 18.73
C ARG A 10 -37.53 17.26 17.94
N CYS A 11 -36.66 17.25 16.93
CA CYS A 11 -36.69 18.16 15.80
C CYS A 11 -37.97 17.95 14.95
N PRO A 12 -38.49 19.00 14.30
CA PRO A 12 -39.04 18.87 12.96
C PRO A 12 -38.41 19.86 11.97
N GLU A 13 -38.32 19.44 10.71
CA GLU A 13 -37.86 20.26 9.59
C GLU A 13 -38.81 21.46 9.34
N SER A 14 -38.25 22.60 8.92
CA SER A 14 -38.90 23.37 7.85
C SER A 14 -37.89 24.23 7.08
N LYS A 15 -38.14 24.36 5.78
CA LYS A 15 -37.26 24.99 4.80
C LYS A 15 -37.33 26.52 4.90
N LYS A 16 -36.19 27.21 4.75
CA LYS A 16 -36.12 28.45 3.97
C LYS A 16 -34.71 28.74 3.47
N VAL A 17 -34.64 29.19 2.22
CA VAL A 17 -33.42 29.43 1.46
C VAL A 17 -32.89 30.83 1.79
N CYS A 18 -31.58 30.97 2.03
CA CYS A 18 -30.89 32.26 1.99
C CYS A 18 -29.84 32.22 0.87
N SER A 19 -30.19 32.83 -0.26
CA SER A 19 -29.28 33.05 -1.38
C SER A 19 -28.44 34.31 -1.13
N LEU A 20 -27.17 34.13 -0.77
CA LEU A 20 -26.18 35.22 -0.75
C LEU A 20 -25.51 35.30 -2.13
N GLN A 21 -26.09 36.10 -3.03
CA GLN A 21 -25.34 36.64 -4.16
C GLN A 21 -24.42 37.74 -3.63
N SER A 22 -23.12 37.61 -3.87
CA SER A 22 -22.17 38.72 -3.76
C SER A 22 -21.55 38.96 -5.12
N SER A 23 -21.79 40.17 -5.65
CA SER A 23 -21.23 40.63 -6.91
C SER A 23 -19.76 40.99 -6.73
N PHE A 24 -18.90 40.55 -7.65
CA PHE A 24 -17.59 41.17 -7.85
C PHE A 24 -17.38 41.52 -9.31
N ALA A 25 -16.86 42.73 -9.54
CA ALA A 25 -16.86 43.39 -10.84
C ALA A 25 -15.68 42.98 -11.72
N TYR A 26 -15.91 42.99 -13.03
CA TYR A 26 -14.85 42.96 -14.04
C TYR A 26 -14.13 44.32 -14.11
N LEU A 27 -12.81 44.30 -14.21
CA LEU A 27 -11.99 45.44 -14.64
C LEU A 27 -11.48 45.18 -16.07
N PRO A 28 -11.65 46.12 -17.02
CA PRO A 28 -11.02 46.05 -18.33
C PRO A 28 -9.66 46.77 -18.34
N SER A 29 -8.74 46.32 -19.18
CA SER A 29 -7.47 47.00 -19.45
C SER A 29 -7.26 47.09 -20.97
N PHE A 30 -7.11 48.32 -21.48
CA PHE A 30 -6.90 48.64 -22.89
C PHE A 30 -5.45 49.15 -23.09
N PHE A 31 -4.70 48.54 -24.02
CA PHE A 31 -3.80 49.10 -25.06
C PHE A 31 -2.83 50.30 -24.75
N PRO A 32 -1.73 50.56 -25.52
CA PRO A 32 -1.57 50.29 -26.96
C PRO A 32 -0.19 49.81 -27.53
N GLU A 33 -0.30 49.24 -28.74
CA GLU A 33 0.50 49.37 -29.99
C GLU A 33 2.05 49.28 -30.08
N SER A 34 2.49 48.78 -31.25
CA SER A 34 3.87 48.58 -31.73
C SER A 34 4.31 49.69 -32.73
N PRO A 35 5.62 49.78 -33.10
CA PRO A 35 6.10 49.18 -34.38
C PRO A 35 7.62 48.77 -34.36
N SER A 36 8.34 48.51 -35.48
CA SER A 36 8.21 47.47 -36.54
C SER A 36 9.43 47.45 -37.50
N ILE A 37 9.68 46.30 -38.18
CA ILE A 37 10.46 46.10 -39.45
C ILE A 37 12.02 46.16 -39.44
N PHE A 38 12.67 45.10 -39.97
CA PHE A 38 13.65 45.04 -41.11
C PHE A 38 14.25 43.61 -41.17
N LEU A 39 13.78 42.72 -42.05
CA LEU A 39 14.24 42.37 -43.42
C LEU A 39 15.58 41.57 -43.56
N PHE A 40 15.46 40.46 -44.30
CA PHE A 40 16.42 39.49 -44.92
C PHE A 40 17.53 40.13 -45.84
N PRO A 41 18.44 39.39 -46.58
CA PRO A 41 18.58 37.92 -46.82
C PRO A 41 20.04 37.30 -46.94
N LEU A 42 20.09 35.96 -47.13
CA LEU A 42 20.95 35.11 -48.01
C LEU A 42 22.51 35.18 -48.07
N PHE A 43 23.16 34.01 -47.93
CA PHE A 43 24.23 33.36 -48.76
C PHE A 43 24.48 31.97 -48.13
N SER A 44 24.30 30.77 -48.72
CA SER A 44 24.62 30.12 -50.02
C SER A 44 26.00 29.43 -50.09
N SER A 45 26.01 28.22 -50.68
CA SER A 45 27.15 27.35 -51.09
C SER A 45 27.91 26.60 -49.98
N ILE A 46 27.77 25.27 -49.86
CA ILE A 46 28.46 24.18 -50.63
C ILE A 46 29.93 24.01 -50.22
N TYR A 47 30.28 22.86 -49.63
CA TYR A 47 31.32 21.98 -50.18
C TYR A 47 31.16 20.52 -49.72
N LEU A 48 31.81 19.62 -50.45
CA LEU A 48 31.60 18.16 -50.46
C LEU A 48 32.87 17.43 -49.95
N LEU A 49 32.76 16.11 -49.74
CA LEU A 49 33.82 15.07 -49.75
C LEU A 49 34.46 14.54 -48.43
N LEU A 50 34.35 13.19 -48.33
CA LEU A 50 35.39 12.19 -47.99
C LEU A 50 35.82 11.93 -46.53
N LEU A 51 35.28 10.81 -46.00
CA LEU A 51 36.06 9.76 -45.32
C LEU A 51 37.21 9.26 -46.24
N PRO A 52 38.34 8.74 -45.70
CA PRO A 52 38.44 7.27 -45.64
C PRO A 52 39.39 6.64 -44.56
N TYR A 53 39.30 5.30 -44.50
CA TYR A 53 40.29 4.30 -44.07
C TYR A 53 40.68 4.05 -42.59
N LEU A 54 40.14 2.95 -42.05
CA LEU A 54 40.87 1.76 -41.56
C LEU A 54 39.99 0.53 -41.97
N HIS A 55 40.34 -0.33 -42.94
CA HIS A 55 41.24 -1.51 -42.86
C HIS A 55 41.22 -2.21 -41.46
N SER A 56 41.01 -3.53 -41.32
CA SER A 56 40.85 -4.60 -42.32
C SER A 56 40.47 -5.97 -41.72
N SER A 57 39.40 -6.59 -42.24
CA SER A 57 39.23 -8.03 -42.64
C SER A 57 39.58 -9.23 -41.69
N PRO A 58 39.09 -10.48 -41.95
CA PRO A 58 38.57 -11.33 -40.86
C PRO A 58 39.05 -12.81 -40.78
N SER A 59 38.59 -13.49 -39.70
CA SER A 59 38.26 -14.95 -39.60
C SER A 59 39.40 -15.99 -39.69
N PRO A 60 39.14 -17.30 -39.48
CA PRO A 60 38.39 -17.95 -38.39
C PRO A 60 39.21 -19.10 -37.71
N LEU A 61 38.75 -19.66 -36.58
CA LEU A 61 39.02 -21.09 -36.25
C LEU A 61 38.06 -21.64 -35.18
N GLN A 62 37.83 -22.95 -35.25
CA GLN A 62 36.86 -23.71 -34.46
C GLN A 62 37.45 -24.22 -33.15
N SER A 63 36.65 -24.33 -32.07
CA SER A 63 36.57 -25.60 -31.31
C SER A 63 35.27 -25.70 -30.50
N SER A 64 34.70 -26.90 -30.50
CA SER A 64 33.52 -27.31 -29.74
C SER A 64 33.78 -27.44 -28.24
N CYS A 65 32.77 -27.13 -27.40
CA CYS A 65 32.52 -27.95 -26.22
C CYS A 65 31.03 -27.97 -25.81
N PHE A 66 30.63 -29.14 -25.30
CA PHE A 66 29.27 -29.67 -25.22
C PHE A 66 28.24 -28.90 -24.38
N LEU A 67 26.96 -29.00 -24.80
CA LEU A 67 25.83 -28.85 -23.90
C LEU A 67 25.80 -29.97 -22.85
N SER A 68 25.32 -29.68 -21.65
CA SER A 68 24.69 -30.66 -20.77
C SER A 68 23.46 -30.05 -20.11
N PHE A 69 22.29 -30.44 -20.62
CA PHE A 69 21.01 -30.19 -19.97
C PHE A 69 20.88 -31.11 -18.74
N HIS A 70 20.77 -30.54 -17.54
CA HIS A 70 20.23 -31.29 -16.41
C HIS A 70 18.70 -31.18 -16.38
N LEU A 71 18.06 -32.18 -16.98
CA LEU A 71 16.65 -32.50 -16.74
C LEU A 71 16.48 -32.97 -15.29
N TRP A 72 15.56 -32.35 -14.55
CA TRP A 72 15.03 -32.90 -13.32
C TRP A 72 13.53 -33.12 -13.50
N ASN A 73 13.16 -34.39 -13.63
CA ASN A 73 11.78 -34.86 -13.79
C ASN A 73 11.30 -35.44 -12.45
N PRO A 74 10.13 -35.05 -11.91
CA PRO A 74 9.68 -35.51 -10.60
C PRO A 74 9.06 -36.91 -10.65
N LEU A 75 9.33 -37.72 -9.63
CA LEU A 75 8.69 -39.01 -9.42
C LEU A 75 7.62 -38.95 -8.31
N LEU A 76 6.37 -39.07 -8.76
CA LEU A 76 5.27 -39.85 -8.18
C LEU A 76 5.39 -40.30 -6.71
N LEU A 77 4.45 -39.84 -5.88
CA LEU A 77 3.80 -40.65 -4.83
C LEU A 77 2.27 -40.40 -4.87
N PRO A 78 1.43 -41.37 -4.48
CA PRO A 78 0.05 -41.49 -5.00
C PRO A 78 -1.04 -40.86 -4.13
N ASP A 79 -2.23 -40.79 -4.73
CA ASP A 79 -3.48 -40.32 -4.15
C ASP A 79 -3.91 -41.04 -2.86
N SER A 80 -4.63 -40.31 -1.99
CA SER A 80 -5.62 -40.91 -1.10
C SER A 80 -6.95 -40.16 -1.24
N GLN A 81 -7.98 -40.89 -1.69
CA GLN A 81 -9.32 -40.36 -1.89
C GLN A 81 -10.18 -40.51 -0.63
N SER A 82 -11.13 -39.57 -0.49
CA SER A 82 -12.45 -39.70 0.16
C SER A 82 -12.64 -40.61 1.39
N ALA A 83 -13.16 -40.00 2.46
CA ALA A 83 -14.28 -40.60 3.20
C ALA A 83 -15.17 -39.51 3.79
N ALA A 84 -16.44 -39.47 3.37
CA ALA A 84 -17.48 -38.65 3.98
C ALA A 84 -18.66 -39.55 4.36
N ALA A 85 -19.28 -39.22 5.51
CA ALA A 85 -20.60 -39.64 5.97
C ALA A 85 -20.91 -41.15 6.16
N ALA A 86 -21.15 -41.53 7.41
CA ALA A 86 -22.22 -42.45 7.78
C ALA A 86 -22.76 -42.09 9.18
N MET A 87 -24.07 -41.88 9.32
CA MET A 87 -24.76 -41.78 10.62
C MET A 87 -25.36 -43.14 11.00
N ALA A 88 -25.37 -43.49 12.28
CA ALA A 88 -26.36 -44.44 12.84
C ALA A 88 -26.52 -44.28 14.37
N THR A 89 -27.61 -43.61 14.77
CA THR A 89 -28.51 -43.92 15.91
C THR A 89 -27.98 -44.61 17.19
N GLY A 90 -28.15 -43.92 18.33
CA GLY A 90 -28.25 -44.51 19.68
C GLY A 90 -29.18 -43.68 20.56
N LEU A 91 -30.26 -44.27 21.10
CA LEU A 91 -31.41 -43.59 21.70
C LEU A 91 -31.51 -43.75 23.23
N PHE A 92 -31.96 -42.69 23.91
CA PHE A 92 -32.46 -42.65 25.31
C PHE A 92 -31.45 -43.07 26.41
N ARG A 93 -31.55 -42.63 27.67
CA ARG A 93 -32.72 -42.21 28.46
C ARG A 93 -32.30 -41.22 29.56
N ARG A 94 -33.11 -40.18 29.85
CA ARG A 94 -32.93 -39.33 31.04
C ARG A 94 -33.46 -40.05 32.29
N GLY A 95 -32.67 -40.07 33.36
CA GLY A 95 -33.11 -40.46 34.71
C GLY A 95 -33.17 -39.25 35.63
N VAL A 96 -34.34 -38.98 36.22
CA VAL A 96 -34.53 -37.95 37.25
C VAL A 96 -34.72 -38.66 38.59
N SER A 97 -33.94 -38.29 39.60
CA SER A 97 -34.21 -38.66 40.99
C SER A 97 -34.08 -37.44 41.90
N ARG A 98 -35.21 -37.02 42.48
CA ARG A 98 -35.25 -36.17 43.67
C ARG A 98 -35.03 -37.05 44.89
N VAL A 99 -34.26 -36.59 45.88
CA VAL A 99 -34.36 -37.06 47.28
C VAL A 99 -34.29 -35.86 48.21
N SER A 100 -35.14 -35.87 49.22
CA SER A 100 -35.31 -34.77 50.19
C SER A 100 -34.20 -34.72 51.24
N ALA A 101 -33.99 -33.53 51.80
CA ALA A 101 -33.28 -33.37 53.08
C ALA A 101 -34.16 -33.84 54.26
N PRO A 102 -33.52 -34.10 55.41
CA PRO A 102 -34.01 -33.53 56.66
C PRO A 102 -32.95 -32.65 57.32
N ALA A 103 -33.40 -31.59 57.99
CA ALA A 103 -32.53 -30.74 58.81
C ALA A 103 -32.39 -31.32 60.22
N SER A 104 -31.18 -31.29 60.78
CA SER A 104 -30.95 -31.49 62.22
C SER A 104 -29.95 -30.45 62.74
N THR A 105 -30.39 -29.73 63.77
CA THR A 105 -29.62 -28.65 64.40
C THR A 105 -28.58 -29.23 65.36
N LEU A 106 -27.31 -28.91 65.16
CA LEU A 106 -26.26 -29.17 66.15
C LEU A 106 -25.42 -27.90 66.37
N LEU A 107 -25.55 -27.30 67.56
CA LEU A 107 -24.54 -26.37 68.06
C LEU A 107 -23.26 -27.15 68.36
N ARG A 108 -22.11 -26.64 67.92
CA ARG A 108 -20.82 -26.99 68.51
C ARG A 108 -19.94 -25.75 68.65
N ALA A 109 -19.16 -25.73 69.73
CA ALA A 109 -18.55 -24.52 70.28
C ALA A 109 -17.44 -23.92 69.41
N ARG A 110 -17.17 -22.63 69.64
CA ARG A 110 -15.96 -21.96 69.16
C ARG A 110 -14.72 -22.57 69.83
N THR A 111 -13.71 -22.89 69.03
CA THR A 111 -12.30 -22.96 69.46
C THR A 111 -11.50 -21.98 68.62
N HIS A 112 -10.56 -21.27 69.25
CA HIS A 112 -9.78 -20.20 68.63
C HIS A 112 -8.65 -20.74 67.74
N ALA A 113 -8.19 -19.86 66.84
CA ALA A 113 -6.86 -19.81 66.22
C ALA A 113 -6.43 -20.98 65.31
N SER A 114 -6.38 -20.70 64.01
CA SER A 114 -5.08 -20.55 63.35
C SER A 114 -5.20 -19.41 62.35
N GLU A 115 -4.25 -18.46 62.37
CA GLU A 115 -4.15 -17.48 61.29
C GLU A 115 -3.70 -18.22 60.03
N ALA A 116 -4.45 -18.05 58.94
CA ALA A 116 -4.02 -18.56 57.64
C ALA A 116 -2.85 -17.70 57.17
N GLU A 117 -1.64 -18.11 57.55
CA GLU A 117 -0.39 -17.47 57.17
C GLU A 117 -0.35 -17.33 55.65
N ALA A 118 -0.51 -16.10 55.18
CA ALA A 118 -0.64 -15.80 53.76
C ALA A 118 0.67 -16.15 53.08
N GLN A 119 0.71 -17.29 52.39
CA GLN A 119 1.88 -17.70 51.61
C GLN A 119 2.23 -16.57 50.65
N LEU A 120 3.36 -15.91 50.95
CA LEU A 120 3.98 -14.95 50.06
C LEU A 120 4.30 -15.69 48.77
N VAL A 121 3.46 -15.47 47.75
CA VAL A 121 3.69 -15.98 46.41
C VAL A 121 4.94 -15.30 45.89
N GLN A 122 6.08 -15.99 46.08
CA GLN A 122 7.35 -15.65 45.46
C GLN A 122 7.08 -15.35 43.99
N PRO A 123 7.45 -14.17 43.47
CA PRO A 123 7.21 -13.84 42.08
C PRO A 123 7.93 -14.88 41.22
N LYS A 124 7.15 -15.71 40.52
CA LYS A 124 7.67 -16.71 39.59
C LYS A 124 8.69 -16.02 38.70
N ALA A 125 9.93 -16.50 38.74
CA ALA A 125 11.03 -15.96 37.93
C ALA A 125 10.53 -15.79 36.49
N LYS A 126 10.61 -14.57 35.96
CA LYS A 126 9.98 -14.20 34.68
C LYS A 126 10.53 -15.12 33.59
N ASP A 127 9.68 -16.01 33.11
CA ASP A 127 9.97 -17.01 32.09
C ASP A 127 10.67 -16.35 30.89
N ASN A 128 11.91 -16.79 30.61
CA ASN A 128 12.87 -16.23 29.63
C ASN A 128 12.21 -15.34 28.57
N SER A 129 12.21 -14.03 28.79
CA SER A 129 11.64 -13.03 27.89
C SER A 129 12.36 -13.11 26.55
N LYS A 130 11.64 -13.39 25.45
CA LYS A 130 12.24 -13.43 24.11
C LYS A 130 12.34 -12.00 23.60
N LEU A 131 13.33 -11.28 24.13
CA LEU A 131 13.60 -9.89 23.79
C LEU A 131 13.99 -9.78 22.31
N LYS A 132 13.35 -8.84 21.63
CA LYS A 132 13.55 -8.53 20.22
C LYS A 132 14.03 -7.11 20.05
N THR A 133 15.19 -6.95 19.41
CA THR A 133 15.70 -5.64 19.02
C THR A 133 15.04 -5.16 17.73
N PHE A 134 14.52 -3.94 17.77
CA PHE A 134 14.12 -3.14 16.61
C PHE A 134 15.07 -1.94 16.46
N SER A 135 15.76 -1.84 15.33
CA SER A 135 16.60 -0.70 14.96
C SER A 135 15.79 0.26 14.09
N ILE A 136 15.32 1.37 14.66
CA ILE A 136 14.36 2.27 14.02
C ILE A 136 15.04 3.58 13.62
N TYR A 137 14.82 4.01 12.37
CA TYR A 137 15.25 5.32 11.89
C TYR A 137 14.59 6.46 12.69
N ARG A 138 15.42 7.37 13.20
CA ARG A 138 15.01 8.57 13.93
C ARG A 138 15.54 9.83 13.26
N TRP A 139 14.67 10.82 13.13
CA TRP A 139 15.05 12.19 12.74
C TRP A 139 13.95 13.17 13.18
N ASN A 140 14.35 14.33 13.71
CA ASN A 140 13.44 15.34 14.22
C ASN A 140 13.71 16.71 13.58
N PRO A 141 12.75 17.33 12.86
CA PRO A 141 12.94 18.68 12.31
C PRO A 141 13.09 19.74 13.41
N ASP A 142 12.48 19.54 14.58
CA ASP A 142 12.50 20.50 15.69
C ASP A 142 13.86 20.59 16.39
N ASN A 143 14.72 19.58 16.20
CA ASN A 143 16.09 19.53 16.69
C ASN A 143 16.96 18.80 15.64
N PRO A 144 17.45 19.53 14.60
CA PRO A 144 17.98 18.93 13.38
C PRO A 144 19.38 18.33 13.58
N THR A 145 19.43 17.15 14.18
CA THR A 145 20.61 16.28 14.21
C THR A 145 20.71 15.43 12.94
N LYS A 146 21.86 14.76 12.74
CA LYS A 146 21.98 13.73 11.70
C LYS A 146 21.00 12.58 11.99
N PRO A 147 20.31 12.02 10.99
CA PRO A 147 19.48 10.84 11.19
C PRO A 147 20.28 9.66 11.77
N GLN A 148 19.66 8.88 12.63
CA GLN A 148 20.29 7.74 13.30
C GLN A 148 19.35 6.55 13.44
N LEU A 149 19.90 5.35 13.63
CA LEU A 149 19.14 4.17 14.05
C LEU A 149 19.15 4.11 15.58
N GLN A 150 17.97 4.06 16.20
CA GLN A 150 17.81 3.84 17.63
C GLN A 150 17.29 2.43 17.89
N ASN A 151 17.94 1.72 18.81
CA ASN A 151 17.56 0.36 19.19
C ASN A 151 16.54 0.36 20.31
N PHE A 152 15.46 -0.42 20.13
CA PHE A 152 14.44 -0.68 21.15
C PHE A 152 14.34 -2.20 21.37
N GLN A 153 14.31 -2.65 22.62
CA GLN A 153 14.12 -4.07 22.96
C GLN A 153 12.68 -4.31 23.46
N ILE A 154 11.97 -5.24 22.84
CA ILE A 154 10.59 -5.59 23.17
C ILE A 154 10.50 -7.07 23.58
N ASP A 155 9.80 -7.40 24.67
CA ASP A 155 9.40 -8.78 24.93
C ASP A 155 8.25 -9.19 24.00
N LEU A 156 8.51 -10.15 23.11
CA LEU A 156 7.51 -10.65 22.16
C LEU A 156 6.34 -11.38 22.84
N LYS A 157 6.46 -11.80 24.10
CA LYS A 157 5.33 -12.36 24.87
C LYS A 157 4.29 -11.31 25.24
N GLU A 158 4.68 -10.05 25.32
CA GLU A 158 3.85 -8.90 25.69
C GLU A 158 3.55 -7.98 24.49
N CYS A 159 3.66 -8.50 23.26
CA CYS A 159 3.51 -7.76 22.01
C CYS A 159 2.60 -8.51 21.02
N GLY A 160 1.88 -7.77 20.17
CA GLY A 160 1.17 -8.35 19.03
C GLY A 160 2.14 -8.88 17.95
N PRO A 161 1.65 -9.72 17.01
CA PRO A 161 2.50 -10.43 16.05
C PRO A 161 3.02 -9.56 14.90
N MET A 162 2.49 -8.35 14.70
CA MET A 162 2.83 -7.48 13.56
C MET A 162 3.80 -6.36 13.95
N VAL A 163 4.61 -5.90 13.00
CA VAL A 163 5.58 -4.81 13.24
C VAL A 163 4.89 -3.52 13.69
N LEU A 164 3.64 -3.25 13.26
CA LEU A 164 2.85 -2.13 13.78
C LEU A 164 2.54 -2.26 15.28
N ASP A 165 2.32 -3.47 15.79
CA ASP A 165 2.07 -3.70 17.21
C ASP A 165 3.31 -3.34 18.03
N ALA A 166 4.49 -3.73 17.55
CA ALA A 166 5.78 -3.35 18.12
C ALA A 166 6.01 -1.82 18.10
N LEU A 167 5.73 -1.15 16.97
CA LEU A 167 5.85 0.32 16.87
C LEU A 167 4.91 1.06 17.83
N ILE A 168 3.67 0.57 17.99
CA ILE A 168 2.70 1.12 18.96
C ILE A 168 3.17 0.86 20.39
N LYS A 169 3.66 -0.34 20.71
CA LYS A 169 4.20 -0.67 22.04
C LYS A 169 5.38 0.22 22.42
N ILE A 170 6.36 0.38 21.52
CA ILE A 170 7.48 1.32 21.72
C ILE A 170 6.96 2.72 22.01
N LYS A 171 6.02 3.23 21.19
CA LYS A 171 5.50 4.60 21.36
C LYS A 171 4.75 4.78 22.69
N ASN A 172 3.99 3.78 23.12
CA ASN A 172 3.16 3.89 24.32
C ASN A 172 3.94 3.67 25.61
N GLU A 173 4.96 2.80 25.60
CA GLU A 173 5.61 2.27 26.82
C GLU A 173 7.09 2.67 26.96
N MET A 174 7.76 3.07 25.88
CA MET A 174 9.22 3.29 25.87
C MET A 174 9.62 4.70 25.42
N ASP A 175 9.08 5.19 24.30
CA ASP A 175 9.42 6.50 23.73
C ASP A 175 8.22 7.12 23.00
N PRO A 176 7.45 8.02 23.66
CA PRO A 176 6.32 8.70 23.05
C PRO A 176 6.70 9.67 21.93
N THR A 177 7.98 9.98 21.71
CA THR A 177 8.42 10.83 20.60
C THR A 177 8.43 10.11 19.26
N LEU A 178 8.48 8.76 19.24
CA LEU A 178 8.52 7.97 18.01
C LEU A 178 7.30 8.26 17.12
N THR A 179 7.56 8.73 15.90
CA THR A 179 6.50 9.22 14.99
C THR A 179 6.37 8.36 13.72
N PHE A 180 5.15 7.89 13.45
CA PHE A 180 4.81 7.10 12.25
C PHE A 180 3.32 7.26 11.90
N ARG A 181 2.97 7.04 10.63
CA ARG A 181 1.56 7.03 10.18
C ARG A 181 0.93 5.64 10.38
N ARG A 182 -0.28 5.59 10.91
CA ARG A 182 -1.12 4.38 11.02
C ARG A 182 -2.60 4.74 11.11
N SER A 183 -3.47 3.87 10.61
CA SER A 183 -4.92 4.00 10.78
C SER A 183 -5.59 2.63 10.89
N CYS A 184 -5.82 1.94 9.78
CA CYS A 184 -6.78 0.83 9.74
C CYS A 184 -6.35 -0.50 10.37
N ARG A 185 -5.07 -0.72 10.71
CA ARG A 185 -4.49 -1.99 11.25
C ARG A 185 -4.76 -3.31 10.47
N GLU A 186 -5.62 -3.35 9.45
CA GLU A 186 -5.87 -4.54 8.60
C GLU A 186 -5.38 -4.41 7.14
N GLY A 187 -4.50 -3.44 6.84
CA GLY A 187 -3.83 -3.35 5.53
C GLY A 187 -4.68 -2.81 4.37
N ILE A 188 -5.77 -2.10 4.63
CA ILE A 188 -6.64 -1.50 3.60
C ILE A 188 -6.39 0.01 3.36
N CYS A 189 -5.92 0.78 4.35
CA CYS A 189 -5.74 2.24 4.22
C CYS A 189 -4.38 2.71 3.64
N GLY A 190 -3.41 1.81 3.49
CA GLY A 190 -2.06 2.13 3.00
C GLY A 190 -1.17 2.98 3.93
N SER A 191 -1.68 3.57 5.02
CA SER A 191 -0.98 4.63 5.77
C SER A 191 0.31 4.21 6.49
N CYS A 192 0.48 2.93 6.83
CA CYS A 192 1.65 2.41 7.56
C CYS A 192 2.69 1.75 6.62
N ALA A 193 2.78 2.26 5.40
CA ALA A 193 3.81 1.91 4.43
C ALA A 193 5.18 2.41 4.88
N MET A 194 6.16 1.50 4.95
CA MET A 194 7.54 1.78 5.36
C MET A 194 8.47 0.66 4.86
N ASN A 195 9.78 0.82 5.03
CA ASN A 195 10.75 -0.23 4.72
C ASN A 195 11.10 -1.01 5.99
N ILE A 196 10.93 -2.33 5.94
CA ILE A 196 11.13 -3.27 7.05
C ILE A 196 12.06 -4.35 6.54
N ASP A 197 13.20 -4.53 7.21
CA ASP A 197 14.22 -5.53 6.85
C ASP A 197 14.62 -5.45 5.36
N GLY A 198 14.79 -4.21 4.85
CA GLY A 198 15.15 -3.90 3.48
C GLY A 198 13.99 -3.93 2.47
N CYS A 199 12.81 -4.43 2.86
CA CYS A 199 11.65 -4.57 1.97
C CYS A 199 10.54 -3.56 2.28
N ASN A 200 9.97 -2.91 1.26
CA ASN A 200 8.80 -2.05 1.45
C ASN A 200 7.55 -2.90 1.72
N GLY A 201 6.80 -2.55 2.77
CA GLY A 201 5.58 -3.26 3.17
C GLY A 201 4.69 -2.42 4.07
N LEU A 202 3.57 -2.99 4.53
CA LEU A 202 2.71 -2.37 5.53
C LEU A 202 3.03 -2.95 6.90
N ALA A 203 3.42 -2.12 7.87
CA ALA A 203 3.77 -2.60 9.21
C ALA A 203 2.66 -3.43 9.89
N CYS A 204 1.39 -3.19 9.53
CA CYS A 204 0.24 -3.96 10.03
C CYS A 204 0.03 -5.35 9.41
N LEU A 205 0.71 -5.66 8.30
CA LEU A 205 0.67 -6.98 7.66
C LEU A 205 2.02 -7.71 7.75
N THR A 206 3.12 -7.00 7.98
CA THR A 206 4.45 -7.59 8.20
C THR A 206 4.52 -8.22 9.58
N LYS A 207 4.61 -9.55 9.64
CA LYS A 207 4.87 -10.30 10.87
C LYS A 207 6.26 -9.98 11.42
N ILE A 208 6.40 -9.95 12.74
CA ILE A 208 7.69 -9.83 13.41
C ILE A 208 8.47 -11.14 13.21
N SER A 209 9.65 -11.08 12.56
CA SER A 209 10.61 -12.19 12.54
C SER A 209 11.00 -12.54 13.98
N THR A 210 11.24 -13.82 14.31
CA THR A 210 11.65 -14.19 15.68
C THR A 210 13.16 -14.45 15.85
N GLU A 211 13.95 -14.26 14.79
CA GLU A 211 15.34 -14.76 14.71
C GLU A 211 16.40 -13.64 14.72
N SER A 212 16.27 -12.62 13.86
CA SER A 212 17.28 -11.56 13.65
C SER A 212 16.76 -10.17 14.04
N ALA A 213 17.58 -9.26 14.59
CA ALA A 213 17.14 -7.89 14.87
C ALA A 213 16.50 -7.24 13.63
N SER A 214 15.33 -6.60 13.80
CA SER A 214 14.59 -6.02 12.66
C SER A 214 14.90 -4.54 12.51
N THR A 215 15.16 -4.10 11.28
CA THR A 215 15.44 -2.70 10.94
C THR A 215 14.21 -2.07 10.29
N VAL A 216 13.78 -0.91 10.80
CA VAL A 216 12.61 -0.17 10.29
C VAL A 216 13.05 1.22 9.86
N THR A 217 12.86 1.54 8.58
CA THR A 217 13.21 2.83 7.98
C THR A 217 12.03 3.41 7.18
N PRO A 218 12.05 4.71 6.83
CA PRO A 218 10.98 5.33 6.05
C PRO A 218 10.89 4.72 4.64
N LEU A 219 9.90 5.12 3.84
CA LEU A 219 9.88 4.70 2.43
C LEU A 219 11.14 5.24 1.70
N PRO A 220 11.86 4.40 0.93
CA PRO A 220 13.16 4.77 0.36
C PRO A 220 13.07 5.94 -0.62
N HIS A 221 14.11 6.78 -0.61
CA HIS A 221 14.31 7.91 -1.52
C HIS A 221 13.17 8.96 -1.51
N MET A 222 12.57 9.17 -0.33
CA MET A 222 11.54 10.18 -0.08
C MET A 222 12.06 11.18 0.96
N PHE A 223 11.64 12.45 0.87
CA PHE A 223 11.94 13.43 1.90
C PHE A 223 11.26 13.05 3.23
N VAL A 224 12.03 12.98 4.31
CA VAL A 224 11.51 12.66 5.64
C VAL A 224 11.00 13.93 6.31
N VAL A 225 9.79 13.88 6.84
CA VAL A 225 9.16 14.95 7.63
C VAL A 225 9.47 14.80 9.12
N LYS A 226 9.40 13.57 9.66
CA LYS A 226 9.80 13.21 11.03
C LYS A 226 9.82 11.70 11.20
N ASP A 227 10.88 11.13 11.78
CA ASP A 227 11.04 9.68 12.00
C ASP A 227 10.64 8.84 10.77
N LEU A 228 9.58 8.02 10.86
CA LEU A 228 9.11 7.15 9.77
C LEU A 228 8.07 7.81 8.85
N VAL A 229 7.85 9.12 8.99
CA VAL A 229 6.88 9.90 8.21
C VAL A 229 7.58 10.62 7.06
N VAL A 230 7.23 10.26 5.82
CA VAL A 230 7.72 10.90 4.60
C VAL A 230 6.74 11.91 4.02
N ASP A 231 7.21 12.86 3.22
CA ASP A 231 6.35 13.68 2.36
C ASP A 231 5.83 12.85 1.19
N MET A 232 4.52 12.91 0.97
CA MET A 232 3.80 12.18 -0.08
C MET A 232 3.22 13.12 -1.15
N THR A 233 3.51 14.42 -1.08
CA THR A 233 2.90 15.46 -1.92
C THR A 233 3.12 15.19 -3.42
N ASN A 234 4.35 14.90 -3.84
CA ASN A 234 4.65 14.56 -5.23
C ASN A 234 3.88 13.31 -5.71
N PHE A 235 3.87 12.25 -4.90
CA PHE A 235 3.14 11.00 -5.21
C PHE A 235 1.64 11.24 -5.44
N TYR A 236 1.00 12.08 -4.60
CA TYR A 236 -0.41 12.43 -4.79
C TYR A 236 -0.64 13.38 -5.97
N ASN A 237 0.30 14.27 -6.29
CA ASN A 237 0.22 15.13 -7.46
C ASN A 237 0.30 14.33 -8.77
N GLN A 238 1.18 13.32 -8.85
CA GLN A 238 1.26 12.41 -9.99
C GLN A 238 0.03 11.50 -10.12
N TYR A 239 -0.56 11.07 -9.01
CA TYR A 239 -1.86 10.38 -9.04
C TYR A 239 -2.98 11.32 -9.52
N LYS A 240 -2.95 12.60 -9.17
CA LYS A 240 -3.92 13.60 -9.66
C LYS A 240 -3.75 13.89 -11.16
N SER A 241 -2.52 13.93 -11.67
CA SER A 241 -2.24 14.31 -13.07
C SER A 241 -2.69 13.30 -14.13
N ILE A 242 -2.99 12.05 -13.74
CA ILE A 242 -3.58 11.03 -14.65
C ILE A 242 -5.12 11.13 -14.74
N GLU A 243 -5.72 12.13 -14.11
CA GLU A 243 -7.17 12.37 -14.05
C GLU A 243 -7.99 11.13 -13.63
N PRO A 244 -7.83 10.63 -12.38
CA PRO A 244 -8.30 9.31 -11.97
C PRO A 244 -9.80 9.25 -11.63
N TRP A 245 -10.65 9.77 -12.52
CA TRP A 245 -12.11 9.72 -12.46
C TRP A 245 -12.69 9.33 -13.82
N LEU A 246 -13.96 8.92 -13.85
CA LEU A 246 -14.65 8.53 -15.09
C LEU A 246 -14.87 9.75 -15.99
N LYS A 247 -14.39 9.70 -17.24
CA LYS A 247 -14.60 10.73 -18.26
C LYS A 247 -15.42 10.17 -19.42
N ARG A 248 -16.45 10.91 -19.85
CA ARG A 248 -17.30 10.55 -20.99
C ARG A 248 -17.57 11.77 -21.87
N LYS A 249 -17.64 11.54 -23.19
CA LYS A 249 -17.95 12.52 -24.23
C LYS A 249 -19.47 12.59 -24.41
N ASN A 250 -20.14 11.45 -24.28
CA ASN A 250 -21.58 11.30 -24.42
C ASN A 250 -22.30 11.23 -23.07
N GLN A 251 -23.59 11.59 -23.04
CA GLN A 251 -24.45 11.35 -21.88
C GLN A 251 -24.70 9.84 -21.67
N PRO A 252 -25.17 9.39 -20.49
CA PRO A 252 -25.58 7.99 -20.28
C PRO A 252 -26.66 7.58 -21.29
N PRO A 253 -26.64 6.34 -21.84
CA PRO A 253 -27.62 5.91 -22.84
C PRO A 253 -29.08 6.03 -22.39
N VAL A 254 -29.33 5.94 -21.08
CA VAL A 254 -30.64 6.19 -20.47
C VAL A 254 -30.44 7.20 -19.32
N PRO A 255 -31.09 8.38 -19.36
CA PRO A 255 -31.02 9.35 -18.28
C PRO A 255 -31.47 8.77 -16.93
N GLY A 256 -30.73 9.07 -15.86
CA GLY A 256 -31.06 8.59 -14.50
C GLY A 256 -30.82 7.10 -14.24
N LYS A 257 -30.14 6.39 -15.15
CA LYS A 257 -29.75 4.98 -14.99
C LYS A 257 -28.24 4.79 -14.89
N GLU A 258 -27.86 3.63 -14.37
CA GLU A 258 -26.50 3.11 -14.37
C GLU A 258 -25.95 2.95 -15.80
N ILE A 259 -24.63 3.14 -15.95
CA ILE A 259 -23.94 2.88 -17.22
C ILE A 259 -23.70 1.37 -17.33
N PRO A 260 -24.23 0.68 -18.37
CA PRO A 260 -24.03 -0.76 -18.52
C PRO A 260 -22.56 -1.14 -18.65
N GLN A 261 -22.16 -2.23 -17.99
CA GLN A 261 -20.83 -2.83 -18.13
C GLN A 261 -20.97 -4.35 -18.07
N SER A 262 -20.38 -5.06 -19.03
CA SER A 262 -20.42 -6.53 -19.04
C SER A 262 -19.56 -7.11 -17.91
N LYS A 263 -19.87 -8.32 -17.44
CA LYS A 263 -19.01 -9.02 -16.47
C LYS A 263 -17.58 -9.20 -16.99
N LYS A 264 -17.42 -9.42 -18.30
CA LYS A 264 -16.11 -9.56 -18.96
C LYS A 264 -15.31 -8.25 -18.91
N ASP A 265 -15.96 -7.11 -19.13
CA ASP A 265 -15.29 -5.82 -19.08
C ASP A 265 -14.99 -5.38 -17.65
N ARG A 266 -15.91 -5.62 -16.71
CA ARG A 266 -15.64 -5.39 -15.28
C ARG A 266 -14.45 -6.21 -14.79
N ALA A 267 -14.31 -7.47 -15.22
CA ALA A 267 -13.19 -8.34 -14.84
C ALA A 267 -11.81 -7.83 -15.31
N LYS A 268 -11.75 -7.00 -16.36
CA LYS A 268 -10.48 -6.34 -16.78
C LYS A 268 -9.90 -5.41 -15.70
N LEU A 269 -10.72 -4.97 -14.76
CA LEU A 269 -10.31 -4.05 -13.69
C LEU A 269 -9.72 -4.77 -12.47
N ASP A 270 -9.96 -6.08 -12.33
CA ASP A 270 -9.45 -6.88 -11.21
C ASP A 270 -7.91 -6.94 -11.26
N GLY A 271 -7.27 -6.72 -10.11
CA GLY A 271 -5.82 -6.53 -10.00
C GLY A 271 -5.36 -5.07 -10.16
N MET A 272 -6.26 -4.11 -10.37
CA MET A 272 -5.96 -2.68 -10.46
C MET A 272 -6.76 -1.78 -9.49
N TYR A 273 -8.08 -1.94 -9.34
CA TYR A 273 -8.86 -1.05 -8.46
C TYR A 273 -8.60 -1.31 -6.97
N GLU A 274 -8.02 -2.45 -6.62
CA GLU A 274 -7.65 -2.87 -5.28
C GLU A 274 -6.39 -2.15 -4.74
N CYS A 275 -5.78 -1.28 -5.54
CA CYS A 275 -4.63 -0.47 -5.14
C CYS A 275 -5.02 0.55 -4.06
N ILE A 276 -4.31 0.49 -2.93
CA ILE A 276 -4.56 1.29 -1.72
C ILE A 276 -3.69 2.55 -1.61
N LEU A 277 -3.06 3.00 -2.72
CA LEU A 277 -2.19 4.19 -2.79
C LEU A 277 -1.09 4.28 -1.69
N CYS A 278 -0.55 3.13 -1.27
CA CYS A 278 0.47 3.03 -0.21
C CYS A 278 1.91 3.42 -0.62
N ALA A 279 2.13 3.75 -1.89
CA ALA A 279 3.45 4.07 -2.49
C ALA A 279 4.56 3.00 -2.41
N CYS A 280 4.42 1.87 -1.68
CA CYS A 280 5.45 0.83 -1.54
C CYS A 280 6.10 0.40 -2.86
N CYS A 281 5.31 0.31 -3.94
CA CYS A 281 5.75 -0.09 -5.27
C CYS A 281 6.52 1.02 -6.03
N SER A 282 6.17 2.30 -5.84
CA SER A 282 6.91 3.42 -6.43
C SER A 282 8.23 3.63 -5.70
N THR A 283 8.20 3.63 -4.37
CA THR A 283 9.38 3.80 -3.53
C THR A 283 10.26 2.55 -3.44
N SER A 284 9.93 1.46 -4.16
CA SER A 284 10.84 0.32 -4.39
C SER A 284 11.47 0.34 -5.79
N CYS A 285 11.08 1.27 -6.65
CA CYS A 285 11.49 1.32 -8.06
C CYS A 285 12.69 2.27 -8.25
N PRO A 286 13.88 1.78 -8.66
CA PRO A 286 15.05 2.63 -8.87
C PRO A 286 14.83 3.74 -9.91
N SER A 287 14.06 3.49 -10.98
CA SER A 287 13.71 4.54 -11.96
C SER A 287 12.98 5.73 -11.32
N TYR A 288 12.17 5.48 -10.29
CA TYR A 288 11.44 6.49 -9.54
C TYR A 288 12.31 7.20 -8.51
N TRP A 289 13.30 6.52 -7.94
CA TRP A 289 14.33 7.18 -7.11
C TRP A 289 15.13 8.21 -7.93
N TRP A 290 15.55 7.85 -9.14
CA TRP A 290 16.36 8.73 -9.98
C TRP A 290 15.58 9.82 -10.72
N ASN A 291 14.28 9.64 -10.97
CA ASN A 291 13.45 10.57 -11.75
C ASN A 291 12.09 10.85 -11.06
N PRO A 292 12.05 11.23 -9.78
CA PRO A 292 10.81 11.27 -8.99
C PRO A 292 9.82 12.32 -9.50
N GLU A 293 10.29 13.41 -10.10
CA GLU A 293 9.45 14.48 -10.62
C GLU A 293 8.79 14.10 -11.96
N SER A 294 9.57 13.52 -12.88
CA SER A 294 9.17 13.29 -14.27
C SER A 294 8.59 11.89 -14.55
N TYR A 295 9.04 10.85 -13.85
CA TYR A 295 8.48 9.50 -13.98
C TYR A 295 7.31 9.31 -13.00
N LEU A 296 6.11 9.08 -13.54
CA LEU A 296 4.86 8.93 -12.77
C LEU A 296 4.90 7.75 -11.77
N GLY A 297 5.78 6.78 -12.02
CA GLY A 297 5.93 5.63 -11.16
C GLY A 297 4.80 4.59 -11.29
N PRO A 298 5.05 3.38 -10.76
CA PRO A 298 4.15 2.24 -10.93
C PRO A 298 2.76 2.39 -10.32
N ALA A 299 2.60 3.13 -9.23
CA ALA A 299 1.27 3.33 -8.63
C ALA A 299 0.35 4.18 -9.53
N ALA A 300 0.85 5.32 -10.03
CA ALA A 300 0.09 6.18 -10.92
C ALA A 300 -0.16 5.49 -12.26
N LEU A 301 0.85 4.82 -12.85
CA LEU A 301 0.67 4.11 -14.11
C LEU A 301 -0.32 2.93 -14.02
N LEU A 302 -0.36 2.18 -12.91
CA LEU A 302 -1.41 1.18 -12.67
C LEU A 302 -2.80 1.81 -12.64
N HIS A 303 -2.96 2.98 -12.00
CA HIS A 303 -4.23 3.69 -12.00
C HIS A 303 -4.57 4.32 -13.36
N ALA A 304 -3.59 4.73 -14.16
CA ALA A 304 -3.82 5.16 -15.54
C ALA A 304 -4.35 3.99 -16.38
N HIS A 305 -3.72 2.81 -16.29
CA HIS A 305 -4.19 1.59 -16.97
C HIS A 305 -5.61 1.21 -16.54
N ARG A 306 -5.92 1.33 -15.24
CA ARG A 306 -7.26 1.10 -14.68
C ARG A 306 -8.35 1.95 -15.35
N TRP A 307 -8.04 3.17 -15.79
CA TRP A 307 -9.01 4.02 -16.49
C TRP A 307 -9.01 3.78 -18.00
N ILE A 308 -7.84 3.56 -18.61
CA ILE A 308 -7.67 3.13 -20.01
C ILE A 308 -8.47 1.85 -20.32
N GLN A 309 -8.57 0.92 -19.37
CA GLN A 309 -9.30 -0.37 -19.51
C GLN A 309 -10.78 -0.33 -19.09
N ASP A 310 -11.30 0.75 -18.50
CA ASP A 310 -12.70 0.80 -18.07
C ASP A 310 -13.60 1.04 -19.28
N SER A 311 -14.43 0.05 -19.65
CA SER A 311 -15.33 0.12 -20.82
C SER A 311 -16.38 1.24 -20.77
N ARG A 312 -16.43 2.01 -19.68
CA ARG A 312 -17.32 3.15 -19.46
C ARG A 312 -16.62 4.49 -19.69
N ASP A 313 -15.28 4.51 -19.74
CA ASP A 313 -14.49 5.71 -19.99
C ASP A 313 -14.33 5.91 -21.52
N GLU A 314 -14.51 7.13 -21.99
CA GLU A 314 -14.50 7.46 -23.43
C GLU A 314 -13.26 8.29 -23.82
N PHE A 315 -12.26 8.35 -22.94
CA PHE A 315 -11.02 9.12 -23.10
C PHE A 315 -9.77 8.23 -23.16
N THR A 316 -9.92 6.95 -23.57
CA THR A 316 -8.80 5.99 -23.68
C THR A 316 -7.62 6.55 -24.45
N LYS A 317 -7.87 7.17 -25.62
CA LYS A 317 -6.84 7.80 -26.44
C LYS A 317 -6.17 8.96 -25.72
N GLU A 318 -6.94 9.93 -25.25
CA GLU A 318 -6.40 11.11 -24.58
C GLU A 318 -5.61 10.75 -23.30
N ARG A 319 -5.94 9.64 -22.64
CA ARG A 319 -5.19 9.10 -21.49
C ARG A 319 -3.88 8.43 -21.89
N LEU A 320 -3.85 7.75 -23.04
CA LEU A 320 -2.63 7.18 -23.63
C LEU A 320 -1.69 8.29 -24.10
N ASP A 321 -2.20 9.26 -24.87
CA ASP A 321 -1.46 10.44 -25.33
C ASP A 321 -0.86 11.24 -24.15
N ALA A 322 -1.62 11.42 -23.06
CA ALA A 322 -1.17 12.19 -21.88
C ALA A 322 0.02 11.56 -21.13
N ILE A 323 0.26 10.25 -21.30
CA ILE A 323 1.38 9.50 -20.69
C ILE A 323 2.41 9.01 -21.72
N ASP A 324 2.21 9.30 -23.01
CA ASP A 324 3.13 8.96 -24.09
C ASP A 324 4.34 9.91 -24.10
N ASP A 325 5.20 9.74 -23.10
CA ASP A 325 6.34 10.63 -22.86
C ASP A 325 7.53 9.83 -22.32
N GLU A 326 8.73 10.24 -22.75
CA GLU A 326 10.00 9.57 -22.44
C GLU A 326 10.20 9.34 -20.93
N PHE A 327 9.74 10.30 -20.13
CA PHE A 327 9.88 10.29 -18.69
C PHE A 327 8.66 9.65 -18.00
N LYS A 328 7.43 10.10 -18.30
CA LYS A 328 6.20 9.66 -17.62
C LYS A 328 6.00 8.16 -17.64
N LEU A 329 6.25 7.51 -18.78
CA LEU A 329 6.03 6.08 -19.00
C LEU A 329 7.33 5.30 -19.27
N TYR A 330 8.21 5.83 -20.13
CA TYR A 330 9.29 5.02 -20.70
C TYR A 330 10.49 4.77 -19.80
N ARG A 331 10.65 5.49 -18.66
CA ARG A 331 11.64 5.15 -17.61
C ARG A 331 11.37 3.82 -16.89
N CYS A 332 10.24 3.16 -17.15
CA CYS A 332 10.02 1.79 -16.68
C CYS A 332 10.90 0.79 -17.47
N HIS A 333 12.03 0.39 -16.87
CA HIS A 333 12.96 -0.62 -17.41
C HIS A 333 12.68 -2.04 -16.87
N THR A 334 11.43 -2.36 -16.53
CA THR A 334 11.01 -3.73 -16.10
C THR A 334 11.86 -4.34 -14.96
N ILE A 335 12.21 -3.53 -13.96
CA ILE A 335 12.97 -3.94 -12.77
C ILE A 335 12.13 -4.84 -11.82
N MET A 336 10.81 -4.83 -11.95
CA MET A 336 9.82 -5.67 -11.23
C MET A 336 9.79 -5.60 -9.69
N ASN A 337 10.65 -4.79 -9.05
CA ASN A 337 10.55 -4.44 -7.62
C ASN A 337 9.14 -3.94 -7.22
N CYS A 338 8.44 -3.27 -8.13
CA CYS A 338 7.10 -2.73 -7.89
C CYS A 338 6.04 -3.82 -7.65
N SER A 339 6.07 -4.93 -8.39
CA SER A 339 5.18 -6.08 -8.17
C SER A 339 5.62 -6.87 -6.93
N ARG A 340 6.93 -7.09 -6.73
CA ARG A 340 7.47 -7.79 -5.55
C ARG A 340 7.14 -7.08 -4.22
N ALA A 341 7.14 -5.75 -4.21
CA ALA A 341 6.87 -4.94 -3.02
C ALA A 341 5.39 -4.61 -2.80
N CYS A 342 4.46 -5.16 -3.59
CA CYS A 342 3.05 -4.81 -3.48
C CYS A 342 2.38 -5.59 -2.32
N PRO A 343 1.97 -4.94 -1.21
CA PRO A 343 1.36 -5.63 -0.06
C PRO A 343 -0.05 -6.18 -0.35
N LYS A 344 -0.60 -5.88 -1.54
CA LYS A 344 -1.89 -6.36 -2.04
C LYS A 344 -1.75 -7.44 -3.12
N GLY A 345 -0.52 -7.84 -3.49
CA GLY A 345 -0.27 -8.85 -4.53
C GLY A 345 -0.57 -8.40 -5.97
N LEU A 346 -0.78 -7.10 -6.20
CA LEU A 346 -1.01 -6.54 -7.53
C LEU A 346 0.30 -6.50 -8.32
N SER A 347 0.22 -6.44 -9.66
CA SER A 347 1.39 -6.40 -10.53
C SER A 347 1.50 -5.11 -11.37
N PRO A 348 1.85 -3.95 -10.77
CA PRO A 348 2.05 -2.71 -11.52
C PRO A 348 3.02 -2.85 -12.70
N GLY A 349 4.06 -3.70 -12.58
CA GLY A 349 5.00 -3.95 -13.67
C GLY A 349 4.34 -4.54 -14.92
N LYS A 350 3.36 -5.44 -14.73
CA LYS A 350 2.56 -6.01 -15.83
C LYS A 350 1.68 -4.95 -16.48
N GLU A 351 1.00 -4.14 -15.68
CA GLU A 351 0.07 -3.14 -16.19
C GLU A 351 0.79 -2.03 -16.98
N ILE A 352 2.03 -1.67 -16.60
CA ILE A 352 2.89 -0.77 -17.39
C ILE A 352 3.28 -1.41 -18.74
N ILE A 353 3.57 -2.71 -18.78
CA ILE A 353 3.85 -3.43 -20.04
C ILE A 353 2.61 -3.39 -20.93
N SER A 354 1.41 -3.60 -20.37
CA SER A 354 0.16 -3.52 -21.12
C SER A 354 -0.13 -2.11 -21.66
N ILE A 355 0.16 -1.04 -20.91
CA ILE A 355 0.12 0.34 -21.46
C ILE A 355 1.07 0.44 -22.67
N LYS A 356 2.33 0.02 -22.54
CA LYS A 356 3.31 0.09 -23.63
C LYS A 356 2.89 -0.71 -24.87
N GLN A 357 2.15 -1.82 -24.71
CA GLN A 357 1.58 -2.58 -25.82
C GLN A 357 0.43 -1.83 -26.51
N LEU A 358 -0.39 -1.08 -25.75
CA LEU A 358 -1.47 -0.26 -26.31
C LEU A 358 -0.91 0.91 -27.12
N GLN A 359 0.17 1.58 -26.67
CA GLN A 359 0.86 2.62 -27.45
C GLN A 359 1.39 2.13 -28.82
N LEU A 360 1.67 0.82 -28.95
CA LEU A 360 2.13 0.22 -30.20
C LEU A 360 0.99 -0.29 -31.10
N THR A 361 -0.26 -0.21 -30.64
CA THR A 361 -1.42 -0.76 -31.36
C THR A 361 -2.05 0.33 -32.25
N PRO A 362 -2.04 0.20 -33.59
CA PRO A 362 -2.58 1.23 -34.47
C PRO A 362 -4.09 1.43 -34.29
N GLY A 363 -4.54 2.68 -34.24
CA GLY A 363 -5.96 3.04 -34.29
C GLY A 363 -6.71 3.03 -32.94
N ILE A 364 -5.98 2.99 -31.82
CA ILE A 364 -6.52 3.30 -30.48
C ILE A 364 -6.51 4.84 -30.25
#